data_AF-A0A6P1A181-F1
#
_entry.id   AF-A0A6P1A181-F1
#
_cell.length_a   1.000
_cell.length_b   1.000
_cell.length_c   1.000
_cell.angle_alpha   90.00
_cell.angle_beta   90.00
_cell.angle_gamma   90.00
#
_symmetry.space_group_name_H-M   'P 1'
#
loop_
_entity.id
_entity.type
_entity.pdbx_description
1 polymer ?
#
loop_
_entity_poly.entity_id
_entity_poly.type
_entity_poly.pdbx_seq_one_letter_code
_entity_poly.pdbx_strand_id
1 'polypeptide(L)'
;MKNYLWIQLNNLGLTPGLSLFLQGFKVTKTRGFISFNVPCKWQRKIKGIAPKEAWFILTNLESLELAISAYKKRFDSLAKPGERSEAWKCLEILRQVVII
;
A
#
# COMPACT_ATOMS: atom_id res chain seq x y z
N MET A 1 -24.90 -7.99 17.20
CA MET A 1 -24.79 -7.60 15.77
C MET A 1 -23.52 -6.78 15.61
N LYS A 2 -22.51 -7.23 14.84
CA LYS A 2 -21.28 -6.45 14.62
C LYS A 2 -21.58 -5.41 13.52
N ASN A 3 -21.71 -4.14 13.89
CA ASN A 3 -21.81 -3.04 12.94
C ASN A 3 -20.43 -2.80 12.31
N TYR A 4 -20.25 -3.25 11.07
CA TYR A 4 -19.03 -2.95 10.31
C TYR A 4 -19.16 -1.53 9.74
N LEU A 5 -18.39 -0.59 10.28
CA LEU A 5 -18.29 0.76 9.71
C LEU A 5 -17.41 0.66 8.45
N TRP A 6 -18.03 0.73 7.28
CA TRP A 6 -17.32 0.77 6.01
C TRP A 6 -16.86 2.20 5.73
N ILE A 7 -15.57 2.36 5.43
CA ILE A 7 -14.97 3.65 5.07
C ILE A 7 -14.30 3.52 3.70
N GLN A 8 -14.45 4.56 2.86
CA GLN A 8 -13.72 4.64 1.61
C GLN A 8 -12.23 4.85 1.89
N LEU A 9 -11.34 4.26 1.09
CA LEU A 9 -9.90 4.41 1.27
C LEU A 9 -9.45 5.88 1.24
N ASN A 10 -10.07 6.69 0.38
CA ASN A 10 -9.78 8.13 0.30
C ASN A 10 -10.17 8.89 1.58
N ASN A 11 -11.06 8.33 2.39
CA ASN A 11 -11.55 8.95 3.63
C ASN A 11 -10.80 8.43 4.87
N LEU A 12 -9.73 7.65 4.69
CA LEU A 12 -8.86 7.17 5.78
C LEU A 12 -8.02 8.28 6.43
N GLY A 13 -8.16 9.53 6.00
CA GLY A 13 -7.38 10.66 6.53
C GLY A 13 -5.94 10.70 6.03
N LEU A 14 -5.63 10.04 4.91
CA LEU A 14 -4.32 10.17 4.27
C LEU A 14 -4.14 11.60 3.77
N THR A 15 -2.99 12.19 4.11
CA THR A 15 -2.56 13.49 3.64
C THR A 15 -1.14 13.38 3.05
N PRO A 16 -0.73 14.27 2.14
CA PRO A 16 0.62 14.25 1.59
C PRO A 16 1.70 14.20 2.67
N GLY A 17 2.58 13.20 2.60
CA GLY A 17 3.62 12.93 3.59
C GLY A 17 3.28 11.82 4.58
N LEU A 18 2.05 11.30 4.59
CA LEU A 18 1.63 10.21 5.48
C LEU A 18 1.78 8.84 4.80
N SER A 19 2.27 7.87 5.56
CA SER A 19 2.28 6.44 5.22
C SER A 19 1.60 5.66 6.34
N LEU A 20 0.77 4.68 5.99
CA LEU A 20 -0.01 3.87 6.95
C LEU A 20 0.03 2.39 6.57
N PHE A 21 0.07 1.50 7.57
CA PHE A 21 -0.15 0.07 7.38
C PHE A 21 -1.46 -0.34 8.04
N LEU A 22 -2.48 -0.58 7.25
CA LEU A 22 -3.79 -1.00 7.76
C LEU A 22 -3.87 -2.52 7.79
N GLN A 23 -4.10 -3.12 8.95
CA GLN A 23 -4.14 -4.58 9.11
C GLN A 23 -5.55 -5.12 9.35
N GLY A 24 -5.82 -6.32 8.84
CA GLY A 24 -7.02 -7.08 9.20
C GLY A 24 -8.33 -6.54 8.63
N PHE A 25 -8.28 -5.75 7.55
CA PHE A 25 -9.49 -5.19 6.94
C PHE A 25 -10.18 -6.24 6.06
N LYS A 26 -11.52 -6.26 6.14
CA LYS A 26 -12.35 -6.99 5.18
C LYS A 26 -12.55 -6.10 3.96
N VAL A 27 -12.43 -6.66 2.76
CA VAL A 27 -12.62 -5.93 1.50
C VAL A 27 -13.72 -6.63 0.73
N THR A 28 -14.72 -5.89 0.26
CA THR A 28 -16.01 -6.45 -0.20
C THR A 28 -16.08 -6.80 -1.68
N LYS A 29 -14.97 -6.72 -2.42
CA LYS A 29 -15.00 -6.85 -3.89
C LYS A 29 -15.08 -8.30 -4.40
N THR A 30 -14.77 -9.31 -3.58
CA THR A 30 -14.79 -10.72 -3.96
C THR A 30 -15.30 -11.62 -2.84
N ARG A 31 -16.33 -12.45 -3.13
CA ARG A 31 -16.78 -13.51 -2.23
C ARG A 31 -15.63 -14.52 -2.04
N GLY A 32 -15.15 -14.71 -0.80
CA GLY A 32 -14.23 -15.80 -0.45
C GLY A 32 -12.92 -15.44 0.26
N PHE A 33 -12.67 -14.17 0.64
CA PHE A 33 -11.40 -13.79 1.29
C PHE A 33 -11.55 -13.40 2.76
N ILE A 34 -10.50 -13.73 3.53
CA ILE A 34 -10.50 -13.88 4.99
C ILE A 34 -10.13 -12.57 5.70
N SER A 35 -9.11 -11.85 5.20
CA SER A 35 -8.66 -10.53 5.67
C SER A 35 -7.52 -10.04 4.79
N PHE A 36 -7.39 -8.72 4.61
CA PHE A 36 -6.29 -8.10 3.88
C PHE A 36 -5.60 -7.02 4.72
N ASN A 37 -4.34 -6.82 4.39
CA ASN A 37 -3.54 -5.70 4.83
C ASN A 37 -3.42 -4.68 3.69
N VAL A 38 -3.43 -3.39 4.03
CA VAL A 38 -3.36 -2.28 3.08
C VAL A 38 -2.24 -1.33 3.47
N PRO A 39 -1.03 -1.52 2.93
CA PRO A 39 -0.01 -0.48 2.91
C PRO A 39 -0.47 0.70 2.05
N CYS A 40 -0.46 1.89 2.64
CA CYS A 40 -0.89 3.14 2.03
C CYS A 40 0.23 4.17 2.12
N LYS A 41 0.38 5.01 1.10
CA LYS A 41 1.31 6.15 1.13
C LYS A 41 0.81 7.29 0.27
N TRP A 42 0.84 8.50 0.80
CA TRP A 42 0.72 9.70 0.00
C TRP A 42 2.06 10.41 -0.04
N GLN A 43 2.72 10.40 -1.20
CA GLN A 43 4.00 11.07 -1.33
C GLN A 43 3.85 12.59 -1.15
N ARG A 44 4.74 13.21 -0.38
CA ARG A 44 4.81 14.66 -0.22
C ARG A 44 5.12 15.35 -1.55
N LYS A 45 4.83 16.64 -1.65
CA LYS A 45 5.26 17.46 -2.79
C LYS A 45 6.79 17.44 -2.89
N ILE A 46 7.34 16.95 -3.99
CA ILE A 46 8.79 16.93 -4.25
C ILE A 46 9.04 17.73 -5.52
N LYS A 47 9.98 18.69 -5.46
CA LYS A 47 10.39 19.52 -6.60
C LYS A 47 9.20 20.16 -7.36
N GLY A 48 8.20 20.65 -6.62
CA GLY A 48 7.03 21.28 -7.22
C GLY A 48 5.91 20.32 -7.64
N ILE A 49 6.19 19.01 -7.73
CA ILE A 49 5.24 17.99 -8.18
C ILE A 49 4.60 17.35 -6.94
N ALA A 50 3.28 17.47 -6.83
CA ALA A 50 2.48 16.80 -5.80
C ALA A 50 1.66 15.67 -6.45
N PRO A 51 1.67 14.45 -5.89
CA PRO A 51 0.75 13.41 -6.34
C PRO A 51 -0.69 13.84 -6.07
N LYS A 52 -1.56 13.67 -7.06
CA LYS A 52 -2.98 14.00 -6.96
C LYS A 52 -3.74 13.08 -5.99
N GLU A 53 -3.21 11.89 -5.75
CA GLU A 53 -3.85 10.84 -4.96
C GLU A 53 -2.83 10.03 -4.15
N ALA A 54 -3.32 9.40 -3.07
CA ALA A 54 -2.57 8.42 -2.31
C ALA A 54 -2.51 7.08 -3.05
N TRP A 55 -1.44 6.33 -2.80
CA TRP A 55 -1.29 4.99 -3.32
C TRP A 55 -1.63 3.96 -2.26
N PHE A 56 -2.30 2.90 -2.70
CA PHE A 56 -2.77 1.79 -1.87
C PHE A 56 -2.35 0.48 -2.50
N ILE A 57 -1.82 -0.43 -1.69
CA ILE A 57 -1.54 -1.80 -2.11
C ILE A 57 -2.44 -2.69 -1.28
N LEU A 58 -3.16 -3.61 -1.92
CA LEU A 58 -3.92 -4.63 -1.24
C LEU A 58 -3.09 -5.92 -1.18
N THR A 59 -2.84 -6.45 0.02
CA THR A 59 -2.07 -7.69 0.18
C THR A 59 -2.69 -8.61 1.23
N ASN A 60 -2.60 -9.92 1.01
CA ASN A 60 -2.97 -10.94 1.99
C ASN A 60 -1.77 -11.38 2.86
N LEU A 61 -0.61 -10.76 2.68
CA LEU A 61 0.59 -11.06 3.46
C LEU A 61 0.45 -10.50 4.87
N GLU A 62 0.77 -11.33 5.84
CA GLU A 62 0.43 -11.11 7.26
C GLU A 62 1.19 -9.93 7.88
N SER A 63 2.39 -9.62 7.38
CA SER A 63 3.23 -8.52 7.88
C SER A 63 3.77 -7.65 6.77
N LEU A 64 4.13 -6.41 7.13
CA LEU A 64 4.78 -5.47 6.22
C LEU A 64 6.12 -6.02 5.71
N GLU A 65 6.90 -6.69 6.58
CA GLU A 65 8.19 -7.28 6.21
C GLU A 65 8.05 -8.38 5.16
N LEU A 66 7.06 -9.26 5.34
CA LEU A 66 6.74 -10.29 4.35
C LEU A 66 6.28 -9.65 3.04
N ALA A 67 5.47 -8.59 3.11
CA ALA A 67 5.06 -7.82 1.94
C ALA A 67 6.26 -7.21 1.21
N ILE A 68 7.18 -6.55 1.92
CA ILE A 68 8.41 -5.99 1.35
C ILE A 68 9.24 -7.10 0.68
N SER A 69 9.48 -8.21 1.39
CA SER A 69 10.30 -9.33 0.90
C SER A 69 9.71 -9.98 -0.35
N ALA A 70 8.41 -10.28 -0.34
CA ALA A 70 7.71 -10.89 -1.47
C ALA A 70 7.66 -9.96 -2.69
N TYR A 71 7.34 -8.68 -2.49
CA TYR A 71 7.28 -7.70 -3.58
C TYR A 71 8.68 -7.44 -4.13
N LYS A 72 9.71 -7.43 -3.28
CA LYS A 72 11.11 -7.29 -3.72
C LYS A 72 11.48 -8.45 -4.65
N LYS A 73 11.24 -9.69 -4.24
CA LYS A 73 11.50 -10.88 -5.07
C LYS A 73 10.71 -10.87 -6.38
N ARG A 74 9.41 -10.52 -6.33
CA ARG A 74 8.54 -10.48 -7.50
C ARG A 74 8.99 -9.47 -8.54
N PHE A 75 9.58 -8.37 -8.11
CA PHE A 75 9.92 -7.25 -8.97
C PHE A 75 11.39 -7.19 -9.36
N ASP A 76 12.30 -7.69 -8.52
CA ASP A 76 13.71 -7.86 -8.89
C ASP A 76 13.85 -8.81 -10.08
N SER A 77 12.96 -9.81 -10.23
CA SER A 77 12.94 -10.71 -11.40
C SER A 77 12.30 -10.11 -12.66
N LEU A 78 11.57 -8.99 -12.54
CA LEU A 78 10.85 -8.33 -13.64
C LEU A 78 11.50 -7.01 -14.08
N ALA A 79 12.46 -6.50 -13.30
CA ALA A 79 13.11 -5.22 -13.59
C ALA A 79 14.18 -5.38 -14.68
N LYS A 80 14.00 -4.68 -15.80
CA LYS A 80 15.08 -4.45 -16.76
C LYS A 80 16.09 -3.45 -16.15
N PRO A 81 17.40 -3.63 -16.34
CA PRO A 81 18.40 -2.71 -15.81
C PRO A 81 18.12 -1.26 -16.25
N GLY A 82 17.98 -0.33 -15.30
CA GLY A 82 17.87 1.11 -15.56
C GLY A 82 16.45 1.68 -15.65
N GLU A 83 15.39 0.86 -15.57
CA GLU A 83 14.01 1.35 -15.69
C GLU A 83 13.30 1.44 -14.32
N ARG A 84 12.82 2.64 -13.96
CA ARG A 84 11.92 2.83 -12.81
C ARG A 84 10.49 2.42 -13.20
N SER A 85 10.21 1.13 -13.21
CA SER A 85 8.87 0.58 -13.46
C SER A 85 7.93 0.77 -12.26
N GLU A 86 6.62 0.56 -12.47
CA GLU A 86 5.56 0.55 -11.45
C GLU A 86 5.92 -0.30 -10.22
N ALA A 87 6.72 -1.34 -10.44
CA ALA A 87 7.35 -2.18 -9.43
C ALA A 87 8.08 -1.39 -8.34
N TRP A 88 8.87 -0.40 -8.74
CA TRP A 88 9.63 0.45 -7.83
C TRP A 88 8.69 1.32 -6.99
N LYS A 89 7.56 1.76 -7.55
CA LYS A 89 6.53 2.50 -6.82
C LYS A 89 5.92 1.62 -5.72
N CYS A 90 5.62 0.35 -6.03
CA CYS A 90 5.11 -0.60 -5.04
C CYS A 90 6.09 -0.84 -3.89
N LEU A 91 7.37 -1.06 -4.21
CA LEU A 91 8.42 -1.21 -3.21
C LEU A 91 8.63 0.06 -2.38
N GLU A 92 8.51 1.24 -2.98
CA GLU A 92 8.67 2.50 -2.29
C GLU A 92 7.52 2.78 -1.31
N ILE A 93 6.30 2.35 -1.64
CA ILE A 93 5.17 2.38 -0.71
C ILE A 93 5.49 1.48 0.47
N LEU A 94 5.79 0.20 0.21
CA LEU A 94 6.04 -0.80 1.26
C LEU A 94 7.23 -0.45 2.16
N ARG A 95 8.32 0.09 1.62
CA ARG A 95 9.53 0.44 2.39
C ARG A 95 9.39 1.70 3.25
N GLN A 96 8.48 2.60 2.90
CA GLN A 96 8.30 3.87 3.62
C GLN A 96 7.05 3.90 4.49
N VAL A 97 6.35 2.77 4.61
CA VAL A 97 5.35 2.60 5.65
C VAL A 97 6.08 2.37 6.96
N VAL A 98 6.29 3.46 7.69
CA VAL A 98 6.78 3.40 9.08
C VAL A 98 5.57 3.05 9.95
N ILE A 99 5.70 1.96 10.72
CA ILE A 99 4.77 1.64 11.80
C ILE A 99 4.98 2.73 12.85
N ILE A 100 3.97 3.58 13.06
CA ILE A 100 3.89 4.47 14.23
C ILE A 100 3.26 3.67 15.36
#